data_AF-A0A182I7U1-F1
#
_entry.id   AF-A0A182I7U1-F1
#
_cell.length_a   1.000
_cell.length_b   1.000
_cell.length_c   1.000
_cell.angle_alpha   90.00
_cell.angle_beta   90.00
_cell.angle_gamma   90.00
#
_symmetry.space_group_name_H-M   'P 1'
#
loop_
_entity.id
_entity.type
_entity.pdbx_description
1 polymer ?
#
loop_
_entity_poly.entity_id
_entity_poly.type
_entity_poly.pdbx_seq_one_letter_code
_entity_poly.pdbx_strand_id
1 'polypeptide(L)'
;MSSAAEEANHKPEAPTAPAQENTSEENPLQAKADELGARGNEFFKEQNYEQAIALYTEAIETCPNERFYANRSFAHFRTESYGYALSDADKAISMKNSYTKAYYRRAAALMALGRFKKALADLEFVAKRCPSAKDAQDKYTECKKMVNKIAFEKAISVQHQEKSVEKMCRDMEFATIEDDYTGPKLENGKVTLEFMKSLLEWYKKQNKLHKNFAYRILCDMETLLKTQPSLVEIPVPDEQKFTVCGDIHGQFYDLLHIFEINGLPSPTNPYLFNGDFVDRGSFSVECIFTLFGFKLLYPNHFFLARGNHESFNMNQLYGFTGEVVSKYSQNMADMFTLVYNWLPLCHLINKKVLVMHGGLFSKDNVSLDDLRSIDRNCQPPEEGLMCELLWSDPHPLPGRVPSKRGVGIQFGPDVTEAFLKYNNLDYIIRSHEVKAEGYEVDHNGKCITVFSAPNYCDQMKNLGAFITLKGNDLTPKFTTYADSPHPSIRPMAYAYSLMS
;
A
#
# COMPACT_ATOMS: atom_id res chain seq x y z
N MET A 1 -36.13 38.42 90.96
CA MET A 1 -37.30 38.97 90.26
C MET A 1 -36.80 39.78 89.07
N SER A 2 -37.34 39.49 87.88
CA SER A 2 -37.42 40.35 86.67
C SER A 2 -36.13 40.95 86.09
N SER A 3 -35.68 40.53 84.89
CA SER A 3 -36.05 41.09 83.56
C SER A 3 -35.45 42.49 83.33
N ALA A 4 -34.88 42.89 82.20
CA ALA A 4 -34.89 42.39 80.83
C ALA A 4 -33.67 42.99 80.09
N ALA A 5 -33.38 42.41 78.92
CA ALA A 5 -32.35 42.82 77.98
C ALA A 5 -32.68 44.10 77.22
N GLU A 6 -31.65 44.79 76.71
CA GLU A 6 -31.68 45.39 75.37
C GLU A 6 -30.27 45.60 74.81
N GLU A 7 -30.13 45.25 73.52
CA GLU A 7 -28.92 45.13 72.73
C GLU A 7 -28.40 46.47 72.18
N ALA A 8 -27.08 46.59 72.02
CA ALA A 8 -26.47 47.56 71.09
C ALA A 8 -25.17 47.02 70.47
N ASN A 9 -25.34 46.34 69.33
CA ASN A 9 -24.58 46.43 68.08
C ASN A 9 -23.04 46.60 68.17
N HIS A 10 -22.31 45.48 68.13
CA HIS A 10 -20.88 45.44 67.79
C HIS A 10 -20.71 44.67 66.48
N LYS A 11 -20.30 45.35 65.41
CA LYS A 11 -19.87 44.73 64.15
C LYS A 11 -18.53 44.03 64.40
N PRO A 12 -18.38 42.70 64.18
CA PRO A 12 -17.07 42.08 64.11
C PRO A 12 -16.47 42.26 62.71
N GLU A 13 -15.22 42.69 62.66
CA GLU A 13 -14.39 42.66 61.45
C GLU A 13 -14.32 41.23 60.88
N ALA A 14 -14.44 41.13 59.55
CA ALA A 14 -14.34 39.86 58.85
C ALA A 14 -12.91 39.30 58.96
N PRO A 15 -12.74 38.00 59.23
CA PRO A 15 -11.43 37.38 59.17
C PRO A 15 -10.94 37.41 57.72
N THR A 16 -9.83 38.11 57.48
CA THR A 16 -9.06 38.04 56.25
C THR A 16 -8.65 36.60 56.01
N ALA A 17 -9.25 35.98 55.00
CA ALA A 17 -8.87 34.65 54.53
C ALA A 17 -7.38 34.65 54.17
N PRO A 18 -6.62 33.59 54.51
CA PRO A 18 -5.26 33.46 54.02
C PRO A 18 -5.33 33.40 52.49
N ALA A 19 -4.57 34.26 51.83
CA ALA A 19 -4.37 34.21 50.39
C ALA A 19 -3.97 32.77 50.03
N GLN A 20 -4.83 32.07 49.31
CA GLN A 20 -4.43 30.87 48.59
C GLN A 20 -3.44 31.34 47.52
N GLU A 21 -2.16 31.22 47.83
CA GLU A 21 -1.10 31.19 46.83
C GLU A 21 -1.44 30.05 45.87
N ASN A 22 -2.00 30.43 44.73
CA ASN A 22 -2.24 29.55 43.61
C ASN A 22 -0.92 29.41 42.86
N THR A 23 0.04 28.66 43.42
CA THR A 23 1.27 28.27 42.75
C THR A 23 0.99 27.08 41.85
N SER A 24 0.44 27.34 40.66
CA SER A 24 0.62 26.42 39.54
C SER A 24 2.04 26.61 39.01
N GLU A 25 3.05 26.05 39.70
CA GLU A 25 4.36 25.85 39.08
C GLU A 25 4.14 24.87 37.91
N GLU A 26 4.14 25.39 36.68
CA GLU A 26 4.15 24.56 35.47
C GLU A 26 5.33 23.60 35.57
N ASN A 27 5.04 22.29 35.59
CA ASN A 27 6.06 21.25 35.61
C ASN A 27 7.06 21.52 34.47
N PRO A 28 8.35 21.78 34.75
CA PRO A 28 9.33 22.13 33.72
C PRO A 28 9.45 21.07 32.60
N LEU A 29 9.19 19.80 32.92
CA LEU A 29 9.14 18.72 31.93
C LEU A 29 7.91 18.82 31.03
N GLN A 30 6.78 19.25 31.56
CA GLN A 30 5.55 19.48 30.78
C GLN A 30 5.75 20.66 29.82
N ALA A 31 6.32 21.77 30.29
CA ALA A 31 6.64 22.92 29.45
C ALA A 31 7.61 22.56 28.31
N LYS A 32 8.67 21.79 28.61
CA LYS A 32 9.60 21.28 27.59
C LYS A 32 8.91 20.36 26.57
N ALA A 33 8.08 19.43 27.03
CA ALA A 33 7.33 18.55 26.14
C ALA A 33 6.34 19.31 25.25
N ASP A 34 5.71 20.36 25.78
CA ASP A 34 4.81 21.24 25.04
C ASP A 34 5.54 22.04 23.96
N GLU A 35 6.76 22.53 24.24
CA GLU A 35 7.63 23.18 23.24
C GLU A 35 8.02 22.21 22.11
N LEU A 36 8.47 21.00 22.46
CA LEU A 36 8.80 19.95 21.49
C LEU A 36 7.58 19.61 20.62
N GLY A 37 6.41 19.46 21.23
CA GLY A 37 5.16 19.22 20.52
C GLY A 37 4.72 20.39 19.64
N ALA A 38 4.98 21.63 20.05
CA ALA A 38 4.72 22.83 19.24
C ALA A 38 5.59 22.85 17.98
N ARG A 39 6.90 22.62 18.13
CA ARG A 39 7.84 22.47 17.01
C ARG A 39 7.45 21.31 16.10
N GLY A 40 7.01 20.18 16.66
CA GLY A 40 6.47 19.06 15.89
C GLY A 40 5.26 19.45 15.05
N ASN A 41 4.37 20.34 15.54
CA ASN A 41 3.24 20.85 14.76
C ASN A 41 3.69 21.77 13.62
N GLU A 42 4.79 22.51 13.77
CA GLU A 42 5.36 23.36 12.72
C GLU A 42 5.88 22.51 11.56
N PHE A 43 6.74 21.53 11.84
CA PHE A 43 7.21 20.59 10.82
C PHE A 43 6.07 19.81 10.17
N PHE A 44 5.02 19.46 10.92
CA PHE A 44 3.85 18.83 10.35
C PHE A 44 3.13 19.73 9.32
N LYS A 45 3.01 21.04 9.58
CA LYS A 45 2.42 22.01 8.64
C LYS A 45 3.29 22.19 7.39
N GLU A 46 4.60 22.12 7.56
CA GLU A 46 5.59 22.12 6.46
C GLU A 46 5.62 20.79 5.70
N GLN A 47 4.80 19.82 6.10
CA GLN A 47 4.75 18.47 5.53
C GLN A 47 6.03 17.64 5.73
N ASN A 48 6.90 18.07 6.64
CA ASN A 48 8.05 17.30 7.09
C ASN A 48 7.63 16.36 8.23
N TYR A 49 6.95 15.28 7.85
CA TYR A 49 6.36 14.35 8.82
C TYR A 49 7.39 13.55 9.61
N GLU A 50 8.56 13.25 9.04
CA GLU A 50 9.62 12.52 9.73
C GLU A 50 10.16 13.31 10.93
N GLN A 51 10.48 14.59 10.72
CA GLN A 51 10.93 15.47 11.81
C GLN A 51 9.80 15.72 12.82
N ALA A 52 8.54 15.83 12.37
CA ALA A 52 7.40 15.91 13.27
C ALA A 52 7.28 14.65 14.16
N ILE A 53 7.43 13.45 13.59
CA ILE A 53 7.41 12.18 14.34
C ILE A 53 8.54 12.12 15.37
N ALA A 54 9.76 12.53 14.98
CA ALA A 54 10.91 12.56 15.89
C ALA A 54 10.64 13.48 17.09
N LEU A 55 10.17 14.71 16.84
CA LEU A 55 9.85 15.67 17.90
C LEU A 55 8.69 15.24 18.79
N TYR A 56 7.63 14.64 18.23
CA TYR A 56 6.57 14.07 19.06
C TYR A 56 7.06 12.89 19.90
N THR A 57 8.01 12.11 19.39
CA THR A 57 8.62 11.01 20.15
C THR A 57 9.42 11.55 21.33
N GLU A 58 10.26 12.56 21.11
CA GLU A 58 11.00 13.24 22.17
C GLU A 58 10.04 13.89 23.19
N ALA A 59 8.94 14.50 22.73
CA ALA A 59 7.90 15.07 23.60
C ALA A 59 7.24 13.99 24.48
N ILE A 60 6.92 12.83 23.89
CA ILE A 60 6.32 11.69 24.61
C ILE A 60 7.31 11.10 25.63
N GLU A 61 8.59 10.96 25.27
CA GLU A 61 9.64 10.48 26.16
C GLU A 61 9.89 11.46 27.32
N THR A 62 9.77 12.76 27.06
CA THR A 62 9.92 13.82 28.07
C THR A 62 8.72 13.87 29.04
N CYS A 63 7.50 13.92 28.51
CA CYS A 63 6.28 13.89 29.31
C CYS A 63 5.11 13.32 28.48
N PRO A 64 4.71 12.05 28.70
CA PRO A 64 3.64 11.42 27.92
C PRO A 64 2.30 12.16 28.04
N ASN A 65 1.69 12.48 26.90
CA ASN A 65 0.40 13.19 26.83
C ASN A 65 -0.46 12.65 25.69
N GLU A 66 -1.79 12.54 25.88
CA GLU A 66 -2.71 12.02 24.87
C GLU A 66 -2.68 12.83 23.55
N ARG A 67 -2.40 14.13 23.65
CA ARG A 67 -2.30 15.04 22.50
C ARG A 67 -1.10 14.69 21.62
N PHE A 68 0.05 14.38 22.21
CA PHE A 68 1.25 14.03 21.47
C PHE A 68 1.09 12.69 20.75
N TYR A 69 0.52 11.68 21.42
CA TYR A 69 0.16 10.42 20.78
C TYR A 69 -0.83 10.63 19.61
N ALA A 70 -1.89 11.42 19.77
CA ALA A 70 -2.82 11.65 18.66
C ALA A 70 -2.22 12.48 17.50
N ASN A 71 -1.28 13.37 17.79
CA ASN A 71 -0.56 14.12 16.75
C ASN A 71 0.44 13.23 16.01
N ARG A 72 1.22 12.42 16.73
CA ARG A 72 2.15 11.45 16.15
C ARG A 72 1.43 10.36 15.37
N SER A 73 0.27 9.90 15.86
CA SER A 73 -0.65 9.02 15.12
C SER A 73 -1.03 9.61 13.76
N PHE A 74 -1.31 10.92 13.70
CA PHE A 74 -1.62 11.57 12.43
C PHE A 74 -0.40 11.70 11.51
N ALA A 75 0.78 11.97 12.07
CA ALA A 75 2.02 11.98 11.29
C ALA A 75 2.36 10.59 10.73
N HIS A 76 2.17 9.54 11.52
CA HIS A 76 2.24 8.15 11.06
C HIS A 76 1.22 7.85 9.95
N PHE A 77 -0.01 8.36 10.06
CA PHE A 77 -1.00 8.20 9.00
C PHE A 77 -0.57 8.89 7.69
N ARG A 78 0.03 10.09 7.77
CA ARG A 78 0.54 10.82 6.58
C ARG A 78 1.75 10.15 5.93
N THR A 79 2.49 9.35 6.67
CA THR A 79 3.62 8.53 6.21
C THR A 79 3.21 7.07 5.98
N GLU A 80 1.90 6.79 5.97
CA GLU A 80 1.31 5.47 5.68
C GLU A 80 1.75 4.35 6.63
N SER A 81 2.29 4.73 7.78
CA SER A 81 2.59 3.84 8.90
C SER A 81 1.31 3.61 9.71
N TYR A 82 0.29 3.01 9.06
CA TYR A 82 -1.06 2.89 9.63
C TYR A 82 -1.11 2.03 10.90
N GLY A 83 -0.19 1.07 11.08
CA GLY A 83 -0.05 0.29 12.31
C GLY A 83 0.42 1.13 13.48
N TYR A 84 1.44 1.97 13.27
CA TYR A 84 1.89 2.93 14.28
C TYR A 84 0.83 4.00 14.54
N ALA A 85 0.13 4.47 13.50
CA ALA A 85 -0.99 5.39 13.65
C ALA A 85 -2.11 4.80 14.54
N LEU A 86 -2.46 3.53 14.31
CA LEU A 86 -3.44 2.80 15.11
C LEU A 86 -2.98 2.66 16.57
N SER A 87 -1.74 2.20 16.80
CA SER A 87 -1.17 2.01 18.14
C SER A 87 -1.12 3.31 18.96
N ASP A 88 -0.67 4.41 18.36
CA ASP A 88 -0.64 5.71 19.02
C ASP A 88 -2.06 6.24 19.33
N ALA A 89 -3.01 6.04 18.41
CA ALA A 89 -4.39 6.43 18.65
C ALA A 89 -5.03 5.61 19.79
N ASP A 90 -4.77 4.30 19.83
CA ASP A 90 -5.17 3.43 20.95
C ASP A 90 -4.56 3.89 22.26
N LYS A 91 -3.27 4.25 22.27
CA LYS A 91 -2.60 4.76 23.46
C LYS A 91 -3.22 6.07 23.93
N ALA A 92 -3.49 7.01 23.04
CA ALA A 92 -4.17 8.27 23.37
C ALA A 92 -5.57 8.04 23.98
N ILE A 93 -6.35 7.10 23.43
CA ILE A 93 -7.68 6.74 23.98
C ILE A 93 -7.55 6.08 25.35
N SER A 94 -6.54 5.23 25.56
CA SER A 94 -6.29 4.58 26.85
C SER A 94 -5.93 5.58 27.96
N MET A 95 -5.27 6.69 27.59
CA MET A 95 -4.94 7.79 28.51
C MET A 95 -6.15 8.68 28.78
N LYS A 96 -6.95 8.98 27.75
CA LYS A 96 -8.15 9.81 27.86
C LYS A 96 -9.28 9.31 26.96
N ASN A 97 -10.18 8.53 27.54
CA ASN A 97 -11.29 7.89 26.84
C ASN A 97 -12.28 8.87 26.18
N SER A 98 -12.29 10.14 26.59
CA SER A 98 -13.14 11.21 26.08
C SER A 98 -12.49 12.00 24.94
N TYR A 99 -11.24 11.68 24.57
CA TYR A 99 -10.49 12.44 23.58
C TYR A 99 -10.91 12.13 22.13
N THR A 100 -11.93 12.83 21.66
CA THR A 100 -12.56 12.61 20.34
C THR A 100 -11.56 12.62 19.17
N LYS A 101 -10.51 13.45 19.22
CA LYS A 101 -9.49 13.52 18.15
C LYS A 101 -8.78 12.17 17.95
N ALA A 102 -8.52 11.43 19.03
CA ALA A 102 -7.86 10.13 18.96
C ALA A 102 -8.75 9.07 18.29
N TYR A 103 -10.06 9.03 18.57
CA TYR A 103 -11.00 8.16 17.85
C TYR A 103 -11.05 8.47 16.36
N TYR A 104 -11.02 9.76 15.99
CA TYR A 104 -10.96 10.15 14.59
C TYR A 104 -9.66 9.70 13.91
N ARG A 105 -8.51 9.80 14.60
CA ARG A 105 -7.23 9.26 14.07
C ARG A 105 -7.25 7.75 13.93
N ARG A 106 -7.80 7.04 14.94
CA ARG A 106 -7.93 5.59 14.92
C ARG A 106 -8.85 5.12 13.78
N ALA A 107 -9.99 5.79 13.60
CA ALA A 107 -10.91 5.53 12.49
C ALA A 107 -10.21 5.66 11.13
N ALA A 108 -9.43 6.72 10.94
CA ALA A 108 -8.69 6.93 9.69
C ALA A 108 -7.69 5.79 9.44
N ALA A 109 -6.89 5.42 10.45
CA ALA A 109 -5.95 4.30 10.34
C ALA A 109 -6.68 2.96 10.07
N LEU A 110 -7.79 2.69 10.75
CA LEU A 110 -8.60 1.49 10.54
C LEU A 110 -9.21 1.44 9.13
N MET A 111 -9.63 2.58 8.57
CA MET A 111 -10.12 2.64 7.19
C MET A 111 -9.03 2.34 6.18
N ALA A 112 -7.83 2.93 6.35
CA ALA A 112 -6.68 2.63 5.49
C ALA A 112 -6.28 1.15 5.55
N LEU A 113 -6.48 0.51 6.71
CA LEU A 113 -6.28 -0.93 6.90
C LEU A 113 -7.44 -1.81 6.41
N GLY A 114 -8.47 -1.24 5.78
CA GLY A 114 -9.67 -1.98 5.35
C GLY A 114 -10.54 -2.51 6.50
N ARG A 115 -10.27 -2.12 7.75
CA ARG A 115 -11.00 -2.53 8.97
C ARG A 115 -12.26 -1.68 9.18
N PHE A 116 -13.10 -1.59 8.14
CA PHE A 116 -14.22 -0.65 8.06
C PHE A 116 -15.24 -0.79 9.20
N LYS A 117 -15.51 -2.01 9.69
CA LYS A 117 -16.45 -2.21 10.82
C LYS A 117 -15.96 -1.55 12.11
N LYS A 118 -14.66 -1.68 12.40
CA LYS A 118 -14.04 -1.05 13.58
C LYS A 118 -13.99 0.48 13.39
N ALA A 119 -13.64 0.93 12.19
CA ALA A 119 -13.63 2.36 11.87
C ALA A 119 -15.02 3.01 12.01
N LEU A 120 -16.08 2.32 11.58
CA LEU A 120 -17.44 2.81 11.68
C LEU A 120 -17.87 3.07 13.13
N ALA A 121 -17.47 2.21 14.07
CA ALA A 121 -17.76 2.39 15.49
C ALA A 121 -17.07 3.65 16.06
N ASP A 122 -15.82 3.90 15.66
CA ASP A 122 -15.09 5.12 16.06
C ASP A 122 -15.69 6.38 15.42
N LEU A 123 -16.06 6.32 14.13
CA LEU A 123 -16.71 7.43 13.44
C LEU A 123 -18.09 7.74 14.02
N GLU A 124 -18.86 6.73 14.42
CA GLU A 124 -20.13 6.92 15.11
C GLU A 124 -19.93 7.64 16.45
N PHE A 125 -18.89 7.27 17.21
CA PHE A 125 -18.53 7.95 18.46
C PHE A 125 -18.18 9.43 18.23
N VAL A 126 -17.40 9.73 17.18
CA VAL A 126 -17.01 11.10 16.80
C VAL A 126 -18.22 11.89 16.32
N ALA A 127 -19.03 11.33 15.42
CA ALA A 127 -20.20 11.98 14.83
C ALA A 127 -21.24 12.36 15.91
N LYS A 128 -21.42 11.54 16.94
CA LYS A 128 -22.32 11.84 18.07
C LYS A 128 -21.82 12.99 18.94
N ARG A 129 -20.51 13.12 19.15
CA ARG A 129 -19.89 14.15 20.01
C ARG A 129 -19.62 15.47 19.28
N CYS A 130 -19.42 15.42 17.97
CA CYS A 130 -19.12 16.57 17.13
C CYS A 130 -20.13 16.66 15.96
N PRO A 131 -21.42 16.95 16.23
CA PRO A 131 -22.46 16.98 15.20
C PRO A 131 -22.22 18.08 14.15
N SER A 132 -21.52 19.17 14.52
CA SER A 132 -21.16 20.27 13.63
C SER A 132 -19.95 19.99 12.74
N ALA A 133 -19.18 18.92 13.00
CA ALA A 133 -18.00 18.59 12.22
C ALA A 133 -18.40 17.88 10.92
N LYS A 134 -18.66 18.66 9.86
CA LYS A 134 -19.11 18.16 8.55
C LYS A 134 -18.23 17.02 8.02
N ASP A 135 -16.90 17.17 8.08
CA ASP A 135 -15.96 16.14 7.64
C ASP A 135 -16.17 14.79 8.37
N ALA A 136 -16.40 14.81 9.69
CA ALA A 136 -16.65 13.58 10.44
C ALA A 136 -17.99 12.93 10.07
N GLN A 137 -19.02 13.72 9.78
CA GLN A 137 -20.33 13.22 9.31
C GLN A 137 -20.25 12.60 7.93
N ASP A 138 -19.53 13.26 7.03
CA ASP A 138 -19.30 12.77 5.67
C ASP A 138 -18.53 11.45 5.73
N LYS A 139 -17.44 11.37 6.51
CA LYS A 139 -16.67 10.14 6.71
C LYS A 139 -17.48 9.01 7.34
N TYR A 140 -18.32 9.31 8.34
CA TYR A 140 -19.23 8.32 8.93
C TYR A 140 -20.20 7.76 7.89
N THR A 141 -20.84 8.62 7.10
CA THR A 141 -21.82 8.23 6.08
C THR A 141 -21.17 7.36 5.01
N GLU A 142 -19.98 7.75 4.55
CA GLU A 142 -19.23 7.01 3.54
C GLU A 142 -18.72 5.66 4.08
N CYS A 143 -18.16 5.62 5.29
CA CYS A 143 -17.74 4.37 5.92
C CYS A 143 -18.93 3.40 6.09
N LYS A 144 -20.11 3.93 6.46
CA LYS A 144 -21.33 3.14 6.58
C LYS A 144 -21.77 2.54 5.24
N LYS A 145 -21.71 3.32 4.14
CA LYS A 145 -21.97 2.80 2.79
C LYS A 145 -21.01 1.67 2.44
N MET A 146 -19.73 1.83 2.75
CA MET A 146 -18.70 0.81 2.48
C MET A 146 -18.96 -0.49 3.25
N VAL A 147 -19.22 -0.39 4.57
CA VAL A 147 -19.55 -1.58 5.39
C VAL A 147 -20.78 -2.29 4.84
N ASN A 148 -21.81 -1.55 4.42
CA ASN A 148 -23.01 -2.14 3.83
C ASN A 148 -22.72 -2.79 2.47
N LYS A 149 -21.92 -2.16 1.60
CA LYS A 149 -21.50 -2.71 0.32
C LYS A 149 -20.74 -4.03 0.50
N ILE A 150 -19.75 -4.06 1.40
CA ILE A 150 -18.98 -5.27 1.71
C ILE A 150 -19.88 -6.37 2.31
N ALA A 151 -20.80 -6.01 3.21
CA ALA A 151 -21.73 -6.97 3.78
C ALA A 151 -22.68 -7.55 2.72
N PHE A 152 -23.13 -6.72 1.78
CA PHE A 152 -23.98 -7.13 0.66
C PHE A 152 -23.23 -8.03 -0.32
N GLU A 153 -22.02 -7.67 -0.73
CA GLU A 153 -21.16 -8.48 -1.60
C GLU A 153 -20.85 -9.84 -0.95
N LYS A 154 -20.54 -9.84 0.35
CA LYS A 154 -20.34 -11.09 1.11
C LYS A 154 -21.61 -11.93 1.13
N ALA A 155 -22.78 -11.34 1.36
CA ALA A 155 -24.05 -12.06 1.34
C ALA A 155 -24.36 -12.67 -0.05
N ILE A 156 -24.07 -11.93 -1.15
CA ILE A 156 -24.21 -12.44 -2.51
C ILE A 156 -23.21 -13.58 -2.79
N SER A 157 -21.96 -13.46 -2.32
CA SER A 157 -20.95 -14.51 -2.52
C SER A 157 -21.33 -15.85 -1.87
N VAL A 158 -22.19 -15.83 -0.85
CA VAL A 158 -22.74 -17.02 -0.19
C VAL A 158 -23.98 -17.56 -0.92
N GLN A 159 -24.67 -16.75 -1.72
CA GLN A 159 -25.98 -17.08 -2.34
C GLN A 159 -25.94 -17.26 -3.88
N HIS A 160 -24.84 -16.95 -4.57
CA HIS A 160 -24.73 -17.09 -6.02
C HIS A 160 -23.54 -17.94 -6.46
N GLN A 161 -23.79 -18.75 -7.50
CA GLN A 161 -22.82 -19.50 -8.31
C GLN A 161 -21.48 -18.77 -8.38
N GLU A 162 -20.37 -19.48 -8.07
CA GLU A 162 -19.01 -18.97 -8.12
C GLU A 162 -18.81 -18.08 -9.36
N LYS A 163 -18.62 -16.76 -9.14
CA LYS A 163 -18.17 -15.85 -10.19
C LYS A 163 -16.78 -16.33 -10.61
N SER A 164 -16.70 -17.09 -11.69
CA SER A 164 -15.43 -17.45 -12.33
C SER A 164 -15.25 -16.58 -13.57
N VAL A 165 -14.00 -16.24 -13.86
CA VAL A 165 -13.64 -15.53 -15.10
C VAL A 165 -14.10 -16.34 -16.30
N GLU A 166 -13.98 -17.67 -16.29
CA GLU A 166 -14.49 -18.57 -17.33
C GLU A 166 -15.99 -18.38 -17.61
N LYS A 167 -16.82 -18.23 -16.57
CA LYS A 167 -18.24 -17.94 -16.73
C LYS A 167 -18.43 -16.53 -17.29
N MET A 168 -17.72 -15.54 -16.74
CA MET A 168 -17.78 -14.15 -17.22
C MET A 168 -17.37 -14.03 -18.69
N CYS A 169 -16.35 -14.76 -19.13
CA CYS A 169 -15.90 -14.82 -20.53
C CYS A 169 -16.94 -15.50 -21.44
N ARG A 170 -17.63 -16.55 -20.97
CA ARG A 170 -18.68 -17.24 -21.74
C ARG A 170 -19.96 -16.42 -21.88
N ASP A 171 -20.36 -15.76 -20.80
CA ASP A 171 -21.56 -14.91 -20.76
C ASP A 171 -21.33 -13.59 -21.52
N MET A 172 -20.09 -13.33 -21.94
CA MET A 172 -19.74 -12.16 -22.73
C MET A 172 -20.06 -12.39 -24.20
N GLU A 173 -21.11 -11.73 -24.68
CA GLU A 173 -21.25 -11.50 -26.11
C GLU A 173 -20.19 -10.45 -26.51
N PHE A 174 -19.13 -10.89 -27.19
CA PHE A 174 -18.19 -9.94 -27.80
C PHE A 174 -18.97 -9.06 -28.77
N ALA A 175 -19.18 -7.80 -28.38
CA ALA A 175 -19.91 -6.84 -29.19
C ALA A 175 -19.21 -6.69 -30.56
N THR A 176 -19.96 -6.36 -31.61
CA THR A 176 -19.34 -5.94 -32.87
C THR A 176 -18.39 -4.78 -32.58
N ILE A 177 -17.14 -4.91 -32.99
CA ILE A 177 -16.17 -3.80 -32.91
C ILE A 177 -16.68 -2.73 -33.86
N GLU A 178 -16.81 -1.50 -33.37
CA GLU A 178 -17.31 -0.40 -34.17
C GLU A 178 -16.40 -0.15 -35.39
N ASP A 179 -17.00 0.10 -36.57
CA ASP A 179 -16.26 0.23 -37.83
C ASP A 179 -15.24 1.39 -37.81
N ASP A 180 -15.45 2.38 -36.94
CA ASP A 180 -14.58 3.54 -36.73
C ASP A 180 -13.46 3.30 -35.70
N TYR A 181 -13.39 2.11 -35.07
CA TYR A 181 -12.29 1.78 -34.17
C TYR A 181 -10.98 1.55 -34.94
N THR A 182 -10.08 2.53 -34.80
CA THR A 182 -8.75 2.58 -35.43
C THR A 182 -7.61 2.17 -34.50
N GLY A 183 -7.93 1.79 -33.25
CA GLY A 183 -6.93 1.39 -32.27
C GLY A 183 -6.35 -0.03 -32.50
N PRO A 184 -5.49 -0.48 -31.58
CA PRO A 184 -4.85 -1.80 -31.65
C PRO A 184 -5.87 -2.94 -31.72
N LYS A 185 -5.62 -3.94 -32.56
CA LYS A 185 -6.46 -5.14 -32.74
C LYS A 185 -5.62 -6.40 -32.53
N LEU A 186 -6.15 -7.37 -31.79
CA LEU A 186 -5.50 -8.67 -31.63
C LEU A 186 -5.51 -9.42 -32.97
N GLU A 187 -4.40 -10.06 -33.33
CA GLU A 187 -4.28 -10.86 -34.54
C GLU A 187 -4.68 -12.31 -34.21
N ASN A 188 -5.72 -12.83 -34.87
CA ASN A 188 -6.29 -14.15 -34.59
C ASN A 188 -6.61 -14.37 -33.10
N GLY A 189 -7.02 -13.29 -32.42
CA GLY A 189 -7.34 -13.30 -30.98
C GLY A 189 -6.13 -13.41 -30.06
N LYS A 190 -4.89 -13.25 -30.58
CA LYS A 190 -3.65 -13.33 -29.80
C LYS A 190 -2.91 -12.01 -29.76
N VAL A 191 -2.12 -11.83 -28.70
CA VAL A 191 -1.18 -10.71 -28.57
C VAL A 191 0.03 -10.95 -29.47
N THR A 192 0.40 -9.96 -30.26
CA THR A 192 1.61 -9.94 -31.11
C THR A 192 2.51 -8.77 -30.72
N LEU A 193 3.77 -8.77 -31.18
CA LEU A 193 4.66 -7.63 -30.96
C LEU A 193 4.13 -6.35 -31.63
N GLU A 194 3.50 -6.48 -32.80
CA GLU A 194 2.90 -5.33 -33.50
C GLU A 194 1.72 -4.75 -32.74
N PHE A 195 0.84 -5.63 -32.22
CA PHE A 195 -0.22 -5.20 -31.29
C PHE A 195 0.36 -4.47 -30.08
N MET A 196 1.42 -5.00 -29.45
CA MET A 196 2.04 -4.35 -28.28
C MET A 196 2.61 -2.98 -28.61
N LYS A 197 3.36 -2.84 -29.71
CA LYS A 197 3.89 -1.53 -30.13
C LYS A 197 2.78 -0.52 -30.40
N SER A 198 1.73 -0.95 -31.11
CA SER A 198 0.54 -0.14 -31.37
C SER A 198 -0.17 0.26 -30.06
N LEU A 199 -0.28 -0.67 -29.10
CA LEU A 199 -0.89 -0.43 -27.79
C LEU A 199 -0.15 0.62 -26.97
N LEU A 200 1.19 0.54 -26.93
CA LEU A 200 2.01 1.52 -26.23
C LEU A 200 1.79 2.93 -26.78
N GLU A 201 1.80 3.09 -28.11
CA GLU A 201 1.55 4.37 -28.77
C GLU A 201 0.10 4.87 -28.58
N TRP A 202 -0.87 3.94 -28.55
CA TRP A 202 -2.27 4.24 -28.29
C TRP A 202 -2.47 4.80 -26.88
N TYR A 203 -1.89 4.15 -25.88
CA TYR A 203 -1.94 4.58 -24.48
C TYR A 203 -1.13 5.85 -24.23
N LYS A 204 0.01 6.05 -24.90
CA LYS A 204 0.79 7.30 -24.82
C LYS A 204 -0.05 8.52 -25.21
N LYS A 205 -0.98 8.33 -26.15
CA LYS A 205 -1.96 9.33 -26.62
C LYS A 205 -3.26 9.39 -25.78
N GLN A 206 -3.30 8.71 -24.63
CA GLN A 206 -4.46 8.62 -23.72
C GLN A 206 -5.70 7.96 -24.35
N ASN A 207 -5.53 7.18 -25.41
CA ASN A 207 -6.65 6.45 -25.98
C ASN A 207 -6.89 5.14 -25.23
N LYS A 208 -8.13 4.64 -25.29
CA LYS A 208 -8.54 3.43 -24.56
C LYS A 208 -8.55 2.20 -25.48
N LEU A 209 -8.02 1.07 -25.02
CA LEU A 209 -8.11 -0.22 -25.73
C LEU A 209 -9.58 -0.66 -25.77
N HIS A 210 -10.05 -1.14 -26.93
CA HIS A 210 -11.42 -1.62 -27.06
C HIS A 210 -11.74 -2.76 -26.06
N LYS A 211 -12.94 -2.70 -25.46
CA LYS A 211 -13.37 -3.58 -24.35
C LYS A 211 -13.23 -5.08 -24.68
N ASN A 212 -13.50 -5.48 -25.92
CA ASN A 212 -13.40 -6.89 -26.32
C ASN A 212 -11.97 -7.42 -26.21
N PHE A 213 -10.98 -6.62 -26.61
CA PHE A 213 -9.58 -7.02 -26.53
C PHE A 213 -9.10 -7.02 -25.07
N ALA A 214 -9.54 -6.03 -24.28
CA ALA A 214 -9.29 -5.98 -22.84
C ALA A 214 -9.80 -7.25 -22.13
N TYR A 215 -11.05 -7.63 -22.38
CA TYR A 215 -11.62 -8.86 -21.82
C TYR A 215 -10.91 -10.12 -22.32
N ARG A 216 -10.57 -10.18 -23.62
CA ARG A 216 -9.83 -11.32 -24.16
C ARG A 216 -8.47 -11.50 -23.47
N ILE A 217 -7.73 -10.42 -23.25
CA ILE A 217 -6.46 -10.43 -22.53
C ILE A 217 -6.66 -10.98 -21.10
N LEU A 218 -7.72 -10.57 -20.40
CA LEU A 218 -8.00 -11.07 -19.04
C LEU A 218 -8.36 -12.57 -19.02
N CYS A 219 -9.15 -13.07 -19.97
CA CYS A 219 -9.45 -14.50 -20.09
C CYS A 219 -8.17 -15.32 -20.35
N ASP A 220 -7.32 -14.85 -21.27
CA ASP A 220 -6.07 -15.53 -21.62
C ASP A 220 -5.05 -15.48 -20.46
N MET A 221 -5.02 -14.38 -19.71
CA MET A 221 -4.17 -14.24 -18.52
C MET A 221 -4.60 -15.17 -17.40
N GLU A 222 -5.90 -15.29 -17.09
CA GLU A 222 -6.37 -16.24 -16.08
C GLU A 222 -5.96 -17.67 -16.44
N THR A 223 -6.17 -18.05 -17.71
CA THR A 223 -5.79 -19.36 -18.25
C THR A 223 -4.29 -19.62 -18.07
N LEU A 224 -3.45 -18.64 -18.42
CA LEU A 224 -2.00 -18.75 -18.28
C LEU A 224 -1.57 -18.84 -16.80
N LEU A 225 -2.06 -17.96 -15.94
CA LEU A 225 -1.62 -17.86 -14.54
C LEU A 225 -2.06 -19.08 -13.71
N LYS A 226 -3.18 -19.72 -14.03
CA LYS A 226 -3.60 -21.00 -13.42
C LYS A 226 -2.57 -22.12 -13.61
N THR A 227 -1.77 -22.07 -14.68
CA THR A 227 -0.73 -23.08 -14.94
C THR A 227 0.55 -22.84 -14.15
N GLN A 228 0.70 -21.67 -13.52
CA GLN A 228 1.92 -21.29 -12.81
C GLN A 228 1.88 -21.72 -11.34
N PRO A 229 3.02 -22.10 -10.74
CA PRO A 229 3.14 -22.31 -9.31
C PRO A 229 3.13 -20.98 -8.54
N SER A 230 2.96 -21.06 -7.21
CA SER A 230 3.02 -19.89 -6.33
C SER A 230 4.45 -19.34 -6.20
N LEU A 231 5.46 -20.21 -6.32
CA LEU A 231 6.87 -19.86 -6.49
C LEU A 231 7.31 -20.29 -7.89
N VAL A 232 7.68 -19.32 -8.73
CA VAL A 232 8.15 -19.58 -10.10
C VAL A 232 9.68 -19.63 -10.13
N GLU A 233 10.25 -20.73 -10.62
CA GLU A 233 11.70 -20.85 -10.83
C GLU A 233 12.10 -20.28 -12.19
N ILE A 234 13.11 -19.42 -12.20
CA ILE A 234 13.61 -18.74 -13.40
C ILE A 234 15.07 -19.15 -13.63
N PRO A 235 15.34 -20.05 -14.60
CA PRO A 235 16.69 -20.25 -15.09
C PRO A 235 17.10 -19.09 -16.00
N VAL A 236 18.20 -18.44 -15.67
CA VAL A 236 18.86 -17.40 -16.47
C VAL A 236 20.17 -18.00 -17.00
N PRO A 237 20.28 -18.24 -18.31
CA PRO A 237 21.51 -18.75 -18.93
C PRO A 237 22.73 -17.85 -18.68
N ASP A 238 23.92 -18.46 -18.72
CA ASP A 238 25.20 -17.75 -18.63
C ASP A 238 25.25 -16.60 -19.65
N GLU A 239 25.83 -15.46 -19.25
CA GLU A 239 25.90 -14.21 -20.03
C GLU A 239 24.57 -13.53 -20.38
N GLN A 240 23.41 -14.16 -20.11
CA GLN A 240 22.12 -13.53 -20.37
C GLN A 240 21.77 -12.52 -19.27
N LYS A 241 21.37 -11.31 -19.70
CA LYS A 241 20.84 -10.26 -18.82
C LYS A 241 19.43 -10.63 -18.34
N PHE A 242 19.13 -10.39 -17.07
CA PHE A 242 17.78 -10.45 -16.51
C PHE A 242 17.46 -9.17 -15.74
N THR A 243 16.29 -8.57 -15.99
CA THR A 243 15.90 -7.31 -15.34
C THR A 243 14.84 -7.54 -14.26
N VAL A 244 15.00 -6.93 -13.08
CA VAL A 244 13.97 -6.89 -12.03
C VAL A 244 13.57 -5.43 -11.80
N CYS A 245 12.28 -5.15 -11.96
CA CYS A 245 11.65 -3.88 -11.62
C CYS A 245 10.82 -4.05 -10.33
N GLY A 246 10.75 -3.00 -9.53
CA GLY A 246 9.85 -2.92 -8.38
C GLY A 246 8.49 -2.33 -8.76
N ASP A 247 7.88 -1.66 -7.79
CA ASP A 247 6.57 -1.02 -7.88
C ASP A 247 6.57 0.02 -9.00
N ILE A 248 5.46 0.11 -9.75
CA ILE A 248 5.26 1.14 -10.78
C ILE A 248 3.98 1.95 -10.57
N HIS A 249 3.03 1.44 -9.77
CA HIS A 249 1.86 2.18 -9.29
C HIS A 249 1.16 3.06 -10.33
N GLY A 250 0.81 2.50 -11.48
CA GLY A 250 0.06 3.23 -12.51
C GLY A 250 0.81 4.42 -13.12
N GLN A 251 2.13 4.50 -13.00
CA GLN A 251 2.97 5.50 -13.67
C GLN A 251 3.37 5.04 -15.07
N PHE A 252 2.39 5.02 -15.99
CA PHE A 252 2.56 4.47 -17.34
C PHE A 252 3.67 5.13 -18.16
N TYR A 253 3.86 6.43 -18.02
CA TYR A 253 4.88 7.17 -18.76
C TYR A 253 6.30 6.83 -18.29
N ASP A 254 6.47 6.53 -17.00
CA ASP A 254 7.73 6.02 -16.47
C ASP A 254 7.97 4.56 -16.87
N LEU A 255 6.93 3.74 -16.96
CA LEU A 255 7.02 2.40 -17.53
C LEU A 255 7.53 2.43 -18.98
N LEU A 256 7.06 3.38 -19.80
CA LEU A 256 7.60 3.59 -21.15
C LEU A 256 9.08 3.98 -21.11
N HIS A 257 9.47 4.85 -20.16
CA HIS A 257 10.86 5.26 -20.01
C HIS A 257 11.79 4.10 -19.63
N ILE A 258 11.35 3.19 -18.74
CA ILE A 258 12.09 1.94 -18.45
C ILE A 258 12.36 1.16 -19.75
N PHE A 259 11.35 1.00 -20.60
CA PHE A 259 11.51 0.28 -21.87
C PHE A 259 12.36 1.03 -22.90
N GLU A 260 12.41 2.36 -22.84
CA GLU A 260 13.29 3.19 -23.66
C GLU A 260 14.76 2.99 -23.27
N ILE A 261 15.07 3.06 -21.97
CA ILE A 261 16.46 3.03 -21.48
C ILE A 261 17.02 1.61 -21.30
N ASN A 262 16.17 0.60 -21.10
CA ASN A 262 16.60 -0.79 -20.89
C ASN A 262 16.13 -1.76 -22.00
N GLY A 263 15.42 -1.24 -23.00
CA GLY A 263 14.90 -1.98 -24.14
C GLY A 263 13.56 -2.68 -23.85
N LEU A 264 12.76 -2.89 -24.90
CA LEU A 264 11.48 -3.60 -24.78
C LEU A 264 11.68 -5.04 -24.29
N PRO A 265 10.67 -5.62 -23.62
CA PRO A 265 10.66 -7.04 -23.28
C PRO A 265 10.79 -7.93 -24.52
N SER A 266 11.61 -8.96 -24.41
CA SER A 266 11.81 -9.97 -25.45
C SER A 266 12.43 -11.24 -24.86
N PRO A 267 12.55 -12.35 -25.61
CA PRO A 267 13.28 -13.53 -25.15
C PRO A 267 14.75 -13.25 -24.78
N THR A 268 15.37 -12.25 -25.41
CA THR A 268 16.75 -11.83 -25.13
C THR A 268 16.87 -10.69 -24.11
N ASN A 269 15.73 -10.11 -23.71
CA ASN A 269 15.65 -9.03 -22.72
C ASN A 269 14.51 -9.30 -21.72
N PRO A 270 14.65 -10.32 -20.85
CA PRO A 270 13.61 -10.72 -19.92
C PRO A 270 13.45 -9.73 -18.75
N TYR A 271 12.24 -9.65 -18.23
CA TYR A 271 11.85 -8.80 -17.11
C TYR A 271 11.04 -9.56 -16.06
N LEU A 272 11.22 -9.19 -14.79
CA LEU A 272 10.32 -9.46 -13.68
C LEU A 272 9.84 -8.12 -13.11
N PHE A 273 8.52 -7.89 -13.09
CA PHE A 273 7.93 -6.80 -12.32
C PHE A 273 7.41 -7.35 -10.99
N ASN A 274 7.93 -6.81 -9.89
CA ASN A 274 7.78 -7.38 -8.56
C ASN A 274 6.61 -6.75 -7.78
N GLY A 275 5.39 -6.90 -8.32
CA GLY A 275 4.15 -6.42 -7.72
C GLY A 275 3.91 -4.92 -7.83
N ASP A 276 2.73 -4.50 -7.37
CA ASP A 276 2.29 -3.11 -7.25
C ASP A 276 2.35 -2.35 -8.59
N PHE A 277 1.61 -2.91 -9.54
CA PHE A 277 1.48 -2.39 -10.90
C PHE A 277 0.49 -1.22 -10.98
N VAL A 278 -0.47 -1.21 -10.06
CA VAL A 278 -1.67 -0.38 -10.08
C VAL A 278 -1.82 0.41 -8.78
N ASP A 279 -2.93 1.16 -8.70
CA ASP A 279 -3.27 2.09 -7.64
C ASP A 279 -2.32 3.29 -7.58
N ARG A 280 -2.77 4.35 -6.89
CA ARG A 280 -2.04 5.61 -6.70
C ARG A 280 -1.89 6.43 -7.96
N GLY A 281 -1.12 5.98 -8.95
CA GLY A 281 -1.06 6.60 -10.26
C GLY A 281 -2.35 6.41 -11.04
N SER A 282 -2.65 7.40 -11.89
CA SER A 282 -3.93 7.48 -12.61
C SER A 282 -3.89 6.86 -14.01
N PHE A 283 -2.85 6.08 -14.30
CA PHE A 283 -2.68 5.32 -15.55
C PHE A 283 -2.46 3.82 -15.25
N SER A 284 -3.15 3.31 -14.22
CA SER A 284 -3.03 1.92 -13.77
C SER A 284 -3.55 0.93 -14.82
N VAL A 285 -4.61 1.30 -15.54
CA VAL A 285 -5.20 0.49 -16.61
C VAL A 285 -4.20 0.30 -17.76
N GLU A 286 -3.51 1.37 -18.16
CA GLU A 286 -2.51 1.34 -19.22
C GLU A 286 -1.30 0.49 -18.82
N CYS A 287 -0.84 0.62 -17.56
CA CYS A 287 0.22 -0.21 -16.99
C CYS A 287 -0.14 -1.69 -17.04
N ILE A 288 -1.28 -2.07 -16.43
CA ILE A 288 -1.59 -3.49 -16.28
C ILE A 288 -1.86 -4.19 -17.62
N PHE A 289 -2.55 -3.55 -18.55
CA PHE A 289 -2.76 -4.14 -19.88
C PHE A 289 -1.47 -4.24 -20.68
N THR A 290 -0.52 -3.31 -20.49
CA THR A 290 0.82 -3.40 -21.07
C THR A 290 1.58 -4.61 -20.51
N LEU A 291 1.60 -4.76 -19.18
CA LEU A 291 2.28 -5.87 -18.50
C LEU A 291 1.65 -7.23 -18.86
N PHE A 292 0.32 -7.32 -18.85
CA PHE A 292 -0.39 -8.54 -19.27
C PHE A 292 -0.17 -8.87 -20.74
N GLY A 293 -0.14 -7.86 -21.61
CA GLY A 293 0.20 -8.03 -23.01
C GLY A 293 1.60 -8.65 -23.20
N PHE A 294 2.63 -8.09 -22.55
CA PHE A 294 3.97 -8.68 -22.61
C PHE A 294 4.06 -10.06 -21.94
N LYS A 295 3.28 -10.33 -20.89
CA LYS A 295 3.20 -11.65 -20.28
C LYS A 295 2.62 -12.69 -21.24
N LEU A 296 1.56 -12.34 -21.98
CA LEU A 296 0.98 -13.22 -22.99
C LEU A 296 1.89 -13.40 -24.22
N LEU A 297 2.63 -12.35 -24.59
CA LEU A 297 3.56 -12.39 -25.72
C LEU A 297 4.82 -13.22 -25.40
N TYR A 298 5.36 -13.10 -24.19
CA TYR A 298 6.60 -13.75 -23.75
C TYR A 298 6.43 -14.46 -22.40
N PRO A 299 5.59 -15.51 -22.31
CA PRO A 299 5.20 -16.12 -21.03
C PRO A 299 6.34 -16.69 -20.20
N ASN A 300 7.47 -17.04 -20.84
CA ASN A 300 8.67 -17.59 -20.20
C ASN A 300 9.82 -16.59 -20.06
N HIS A 301 9.61 -15.32 -20.43
CA HIS A 301 10.65 -14.27 -20.36
C HIS A 301 10.12 -12.96 -19.76
N PHE A 302 8.82 -12.86 -19.51
CA PHE A 302 8.20 -11.75 -18.81
C PHE A 302 7.47 -12.31 -17.59
N PHE A 303 7.80 -11.83 -16.40
CA PHE A 303 7.36 -12.38 -15.13
C PHE A 303 6.68 -11.29 -14.30
N LEU A 304 5.65 -11.67 -13.55
CA LEU A 304 4.84 -10.78 -12.74
C LEU A 304 4.66 -11.42 -11.37
N ALA A 305 5.16 -10.79 -10.32
CA ALA A 305 4.84 -11.17 -8.94
C ALA A 305 3.61 -10.39 -8.46
N ARG A 306 2.83 -10.99 -7.56
CA ARG A 306 1.75 -10.28 -6.87
C ARG A 306 2.34 -9.32 -5.85
N GLY A 307 1.88 -8.08 -5.82
CA GLY A 307 2.09 -7.13 -4.73
C GLY A 307 0.85 -7.01 -3.83
N ASN A 308 0.93 -6.19 -2.78
CA ASN A 308 -0.23 -5.98 -1.91
C ASN A 308 -1.33 -5.17 -2.60
N HIS A 309 -0.98 -4.34 -3.60
CA HIS A 309 -1.94 -3.59 -4.40
C HIS A 309 -2.64 -4.44 -5.47
N GLU A 310 -2.22 -5.67 -5.76
CA GLU A 310 -3.03 -6.62 -6.54
C GLU A 310 -4.05 -7.35 -5.64
N SER A 311 -4.80 -6.57 -4.85
CA SER A 311 -5.84 -7.04 -3.92
C SER A 311 -7.07 -6.14 -3.93
N PHE A 312 -8.23 -6.74 -3.67
CA PHE A 312 -9.54 -6.09 -3.68
C PHE A 312 -9.59 -4.87 -2.74
N ASN A 313 -9.13 -5.04 -1.50
CA ASN A 313 -9.19 -3.97 -0.50
C ASN A 313 -8.35 -2.77 -0.91
N MET A 314 -7.16 -2.99 -1.46
CA MET A 314 -6.31 -1.89 -1.93
C MET A 314 -6.94 -1.21 -3.15
N ASN A 315 -7.38 -1.97 -4.14
CA ASN A 315 -7.94 -1.41 -5.37
C ASN A 315 -9.21 -0.59 -5.17
N GLN A 316 -10.04 -0.93 -4.18
CA GLN A 316 -11.24 -0.15 -3.83
C GLN A 316 -10.87 1.21 -3.22
N LEU A 317 -9.75 1.28 -2.50
CA LEU A 317 -9.34 2.47 -1.76
C LEU A 317 -8.43 3.39 -2.58
N TYR A 318 -7.49 2.82 -3.31
CA TYR A 318 -6.34 3.53 -3.89
C TYR A 318 -6.43 3.79 -5.40
N GLY A 319 -7.59 3.52 -6.01
CA GLY A 319 -7.97 4.09 -7.29
C GLY A 319 -8.16 3.12 -8.44
N PHE A 320 -7.56 1.93 -8.42
CA PHE A 320 -7.62 1.02 -9.56
C PHE A 320 -9.05 0.57 -9.87
N THR A 321 -9.86 0.22 -8.87
CA THR A 321 -11.27 -0.13 -9.11
C THR A 321 -12.02 1.06 -9.73
N GLY A 322 -11.83 2.27 -9.21
CA GLY A 322 -12.46 3.48 -9.75
C GLY A 322 -12.03 3.75 -11.19
N GLU A 323 -10.75 3.55 -11.50
CA GLU A 323 -10.20 3.75 -12.84
C GLU A 323 -10.75 2.73 -13.84
N VAL A 324 -10.79 1.44 -13.47
CA VAL A 324 -11.37 0.38 -14.31
C VAL A 324 -12.87 0.60 -14.53
N VAL A 325 -13.62 1.01 -13.51
CA VAL A 325 -15.05 1.31 -13.66
C VAL A 325 -15.27 2.52 -14.56
N SER A 326 -14.45 3.56 -14.43
CA SER A 326 -14.54 4.76 -15.26
C SER A 326 -14.18 4.49 -16.72
N LYS A 327 -13.11 3.73 -16.98
CA LYS A 327 -12.66 3.41 -18.34
C LYS A 327 -13.49 2.29 -18.97
N TYR A 328 -13.96 1.34 -18.18
CA TYR A 328 -14.67 0.14 -18.63
C TYR A 328 -15.98 -0.13 -17.87
N SER A 329 -15.95 -1.00 -16.86
CA SER A 329 -17.15 -1.44 -16.13
C SER A 329 -16.81 -2.12 -14.81
N GLN A 330 -17.80 -2.23 -13.92
CA GLN A 330 -17.66 -3.00 -12.67
C GLN A 330 -17.34 -4.47 -12.92
N ASN A 331 -17.91 -5.09 -13.96
CA ASN A 331 -17.62 -6.48 -14.30
C ASN A 331 -16.13 -6.68 -14.64
N MET A 332 -15.48 -5.71 -15.28
CA MET A 332 -14.05 -5.80 -15.56
C MET A 332 -13.21 -5.66 -14.30
N ALA A 333 -13.61 -4.81 -13.34
CA ALA A 333 -12.93 -4.69 -12.06
C ALA A 333 -13.02 -5.99 -11.23
N ASP A 334 -14.20 -6.63 -11.23
CA ASP A 334 -14.40 -7.95 -10.61
C ASP A 334 -13.48 -9.00 -11.28
N MET A 335 -13.36 -8.98 -12.61
CA MET A 335 -12.52 -9.91 -13.36
C MET A 335 -11.03 -9.72 -13.08
N PHE A 336 -10.55 -8.47 -13.00
CA PHE A 336 -9.17 -8.19 -12.56
C PHE A 336 -8.88 -8.77 -11.18
N THR A 337 -9.80 -8.62 -10.22
CA THR A 337 -9.65 -9.18 -8.87
C THR A 337 -9.46 -10.70 -8.91
N LEU A 338 -10.21 -11.41 -9.75
CA LEU A 338 -10.09 -12.85 -9.93
C LEU A 338 -8.77 -13.24 -10.63
N VAL A 339 -8.34 -12.48 -11.66
CA VAL A 339 -7.06 -12.71 -12.35
C VAL A 339 -5.87 -12.49 -11.40
N TYR A 340 -5.90 -11.43 -10.59
CA TYR A 340 -4.86 -11.12 -9.60
C TYR A 340 -4.67 -12.20 -8.55
N ASN A 341 -5.73 -12.94 -8.20
CA ASN A 341 -5.61 -14.08 -7.30
C ASN A 341 -4.68 -15.18 -7.84
N TRP A 342 -4.49 -15.27 -9.14
CA TRP A 342 -3.63 -16.27 -9.76
C TRP A 342 -2.18 -15.82 -9.96
N LEU A 343 -1.84 -14.55 -9.70
CA LEU A 343 -0.45 -14.06 -9.82
C LEU A 343 0.48 -14.82 -8.87
N PRO A 344 1.64 -15.32 -9.32
CA PRO A 344 2.66 -15.91 -8.46
C PRO A 344 3.08 -14.98 -7.33
N LEU A 345 3.42 -15.54 -6.17
CA LEU A 345 3.77 -14.77 -4.97
C LEU A 345 5.26 -14.44 -4.89
N CYS A 346 6.12 -15.29 -5.48
CA CYS A 346 7.57 -15.08 -5.48
C CYS A 346 8.24 -15.80 -6.66
N HIS A 347 9.48 -15.40 -6.94
CA HIS A 347 10.28 -15.92 -8.04
C HIS A 347 11.68 -16.28 -7.55
N LEU A 348 12.20 -17.44 -7.98
CA LEU A 348 13.51 -17.94 -7.60
C LEU A 348 14.43 -17.96 -8.82
N ILE A 349 15.36 -17.00 -8.88
CA ILE A 349 16.31 -16.83 -9.98
C ILE A 349 17.54 -17.71 -9.72
N ASN A 350 17.86 -18.60 -10.66
CA ASN A 350 19.02 -19.51 -10.61
C ASN A 350 19.18 -20.27 -9.28
N LYS A 351 18.08 -20.53 -8.57
CA LYS A 351 18.06 -21.17 -7.23
C LYS A 351 18.87 -20.44 -6.17
N LYS A 352 19.17 -19.16 -6.38
CA LYS A 352 20.08 -18.36 -5.55
C LYS A 352 19.51 -17.06 -5.04
N VAL A 353 18.68 -16.40 -5.85
CA VAL A 353 18.07 -15.11 -5.51
C VAL A 353 16.56 -15.28 -5.44
N LEU A 354 15.98 -15.04 -4.26
CA LEU A 354 14.54 -15.05 -4.09
C LEU A 354 13.99 -13.63 -4.22
N VAL A 355 12.93 -13.47 -5.01
CA VAL A 355 12.27 -12.20 -5.27
C VAL A 355 10.81 -12.27 -4.83
N MET A 356 10.40 -11.37 -3.93
CA MET A 356 9.01 -11.21 -3.49
C MET A 356 8.70 -9.73 -3.30
N HIS A 357 7.44 -9.31 -3.33
CA HIS A 357 7.09 -7.90 -3.21
C HIS A 357 7.43 -7.33 -1.81
N GLY A 358 6.85 -7.92 -0.76
CA GLY A 358 7.01 -7.53 0.64
C GLY A 358 8.31 -8.05 1.24
N GLY A 359 8.29 -9.20 1.92
CA GLY A 359 9.50 -9.72 2.55
C GLY A 359 9.35 -11.06 3.28
N LEU A 360 10.09 -11.20 4.37
CA LEU A 360 10.22 -12.46 5.11
C LEU A 360 9.20 -12.61 6.24
N PHE A 361 9.35 -13.72 6.96
CA PHE A 361 8.27 -14.34 7.73
C PHE A 361 8.39 -14.17 9.23
N SER A 362 7.25 -14.21 9.91
CA SER A 362 7.18 -14.26 11.38
C SER A 362 7.72 -15.56 11.97
N LYS A 363 7.74 -16.64 11.19
CA LYS A 363 8.24 -17.95 11.58
C LYS A 363 9.65 -18.19 11.05
N ASP A 364 10.47 -18.87 11.84
CA ASP A 364 11.76 -19.39 11.39
C ASP A 364 11.57 -20.67 10.56
N ASN A 365 12.61 -21.04 9.80
CA ASN A 365 12.68 -22.27 9.01
C ASN A 365 11.56 -22.45 7.96
N VAL A 366 10.97 -21.35 7.49
CA VAL A 366 10.12 -21.39 6.29
C VAL A 366 10.96 -21.83 5.10
N SER A 367 10.56 -22.91 4.46
CA SER A 367 11.23 -23.51 3.31
C SER A 367 10.69 -22.98 1.99
N LEU A 368 11.45 -23.13 0.90
CA LEU A 368 10.95 -22.87 -0.45
C LEU A 368 9.75 -23.76 -0.82
N ASP A 369 9.65 -24.97 -0.24
CA ASP A 369 8.50 -25.87 -0.47
C ASP A 369 7.23 -25.35 0.21
N ASP A 370 7.35 -24.73 1.39
CA ASP A 370 6.23 -24.03 2.01
C ASP A 370 5.68 -22.96 1.07
N LEU A 371 6.56 -22.20 0.40
CA LEU A 371 6.16 -21.16 -0.56
C LEU A 371 5.50 -21.73 -1.83
N ARG A 372 6.01 -22.86 -2.35
CA ARG A 372 5.40 -23.57 -3.49
C ARG A 372 3.99 -24.06 -3.16
N SER A 373 3.76 -24.46 -1.91
CA SER A 373 2.51 -25.08 -1.45
C SER A 373 1.37 -24.10 -1.14
N ILE A 374 1.64 -22.78 -1.13
CA ILE A 374 0.62 -21.77 -0.81
C ILE A 374 -0.50 -21.82 -1.86
N ASP A 375 -1.73 -22.07 -1.41
CA ASP A 375 -2.93 -21.85 -2.22
C ASP A 375 -3.21 -20.36 -2.35
N ARG A 376 -2.74 -19.78 -3.45
CA ARG A 376 -2.73 -18.34 -3.66
C ARG A 376 -4.02 -17.78 -4.26
N ASN A 377 -4.94 -18.63 -4.73
CA ASN A 377 -6.15 -18.20 -5.44
C ASN A 377 -7.22 -17.66 -4.47
N CYS A 378 -6.85 -16.64 -3.70
CA CYS A 378 -7.70 -15.97 -2.75
C CYS A 378 -7.22 -14.52 -2.57
N GLN A 379 -8.02 -13.74 -1.84
CA GLN A 379 -7.56 -12.46 -1.31
C GLN A 379 -6.52 -12.70 -0.22
N PRO A 380 -5.47 -11.86 -0.12
CA PRO A 380 -4.46 -12.02 0.92
C PRO A 380 -5.11 -12.11 2.32
N PRO A 381 -4.78 -13.14 3.12
CA PRO A 381 -5.27 -13.24 4.49
C PRO A 381 -4.68 -12.14 5.38
N GLU A 382 -5.24 -11.95 6.57
CA GLU A 382 -4.73 -10.98 7.56
C GLU A 382 -3.38 -11.42 8.19
N GLU A 383 -3.04 -12.71 8.11
CA GLU A 383 -1.81 -13.30 8.66
C GLU A 383 -1.33 -14.50 7.82
N GLY A 384 -0.10 -14.96 8.09
CA GLY A 384 0.49 -16.14 7.44
C GLY A 384 1.40 -15.81 6.24
N LEU A 385 1.95 -16.86 5.62
CA LEU A 385 3.05 -16.72 4.64
C LEU A 385 2.66 -15.84 3.43
N MET A 386 1.45 -16.01 2.90
CA MET A 386 0.96 -15.18 1.79
C MET A 386 0.86 -13.70 2.18
N CYS A 387 0.39 -13.41 3.39
CA CYS A 387 0.32 -12.05 3.90
C CYS A 387 1.73 -11.43 4.00
N GLU A 388 2.64 -12.16 4.64
CA GLU A 388 4.01 -11.69 4.92
C GLU A 388 4.85 -11.50 3.65
N LEU A 389 4.68 -12.37 2.64
CA LEU A 389 5.30 -12.19 1.32
C LEU A 389 4.92 -10.87 0.64
N LEU A 390 3.73 -10.35 0.94
CA LEU A 390 3.19 -9.14 0.30
C LEU A 390 3.34 -7.88 1.17
N TRP A 391 3.53 -8.00 2.48
CA TRP A 391 3.41 -6.86 3.41
C TRP A 391 4.59 -6.65 4.37
N SER A 392 5.48 -7.63 4.52
CA SER A 392 6.59 -7.48 5.47
C SER A 392 7.66 -6.51 4.99
N ASP A 393 8.31 -5.81 5.91
CA ASP A 393 9.41 -4.87 5.65
C ASP A 393 10.70 -5.28 6.37
N PRO A 394 11.89 -4.95 5.84
CA PRO A 394 13.12 -5.08 6.61
C PRO A 394 13.15 -4.14 7.83
N HIS A 395 13.94 -4.51 8.84
CA HIS A 395 14.19 -3.73 10.05
C HIS A 395 15.70 -3.68 10.33
N PRO A 396 16.29 -2.51 10.63
CA PRO A 396 17.74 -2.40 10.76
C PRO A 396 18.33 -3.17 11.94
N LEU A 397 17.54 -3.39 13.01
CA LEU A 397 18.00 -4.12 14.20
C LEU A 397 17.55 -5.58 14.18
N PRO A 398 18.32 -6.50 14.79
CA PRO A 398 17.98 -7.91 14.89
C PRO A 398 16.60 -8.19 15.52
N GLY A 399 16.02 -9.32 15.18
CA GLY A 399 14.75 -9.81 15.68
C GLY A 399 13.57 -9.49 14.77
N ARG A 400 12.37 -9.47 15.35
CA ARG A 400 11.12 -9.15 14.66
C ARG A 400 10.34 -8.14 15.46
N VAL A 401 9.72 -7.18 14.78
CA VAL A 401 8.84 -6.19 15.42
C VAL A 401 7.51 -6.12 14.66
N PRO A 402 6.43 -5.66 15.33
CA PRO A 402 5.16 -5.42 14.65
C PRO A 402 5.34 -4.49 13.45
N SER A 403 4.67 -4.79 12.33
CA SER A 403 4.75 -3.96 11.13
C SER A 403 4.25 -2.54 11.40
N LYS A 404 5.01 -1.54 10.94
CA LYS A 404 4.57 -0.14 10.87
C LYS A 404 3.28 0.03 10.07
N ARG A 405 2.99 -0.90 9.17
CA ARG A 405 1.78 -0.93 8.33
C ARG A 405 0.57 -1.53 9.04
N GLY A 406 0.75 -2.23 10.16
CA GLY A 406 -0.36 -2.88 10.89
C GLY A 406 -0.83 -4.21 10.29
N VAL A 407 -0.08 -4.71 9.31
CA VAL A 407 -0.22 -6.01 8.62
C VAL A 407 1.17 -6.50 8.21
N GLY A 408 1.43 -7.81 8.27
CA GLY A 408 2.78 -8.37 8.17
C GLY A 408 3.65 -8.09 9.39
N ILE A 409 4.96 -8.20 9.23
CA ILE A 409 5.96 -7.92 10.28
C ILE A 409 7.08 -7.02 9.75
N GLN A 410 7.93 -6.50 10.65
CA GLN A 410 9.29 -6.13 10.25
C GLN A 410 10.30 -7.16 10.73
N PHE A 411 11.29 -7.48 9.90
CA PHE A 411 12.27 -8.54 10.16
C PHE A 411 13.71 -8.01 10.11
N GLY A 412 14.53 -8.41 11.06
CA GLY A 412 15.92 -8.00 11.20
C GLY A 412 16.92 -8.74 10.30
N PRO A 413 18.19 -8.30 10.30
CA PRO A 413 19.25 -8.94 9.53
C PRO A 413 19.52 -10.40 9.91
N ASP A 414 19.31 -10.78 11.17
CA ASP A 414 19.41 -12.16 11.67
C ASP A 414 18.34 -13.08 11.06
N VAL A 415 17.12 -12.57 10.87
CA VAL A 415 16.03 -13.31 10.20
C VAL A 415 16.37 -13.56 8.73
N THR A 416 16.88 -12.53 8.04
CA THR A 416 17.34 -12.66 6.65
C THR A 416 18.46 -13.68 6.53
N GLU A 417 19.49 -13.58 7.37
CA GLU A 417 20.61 -14.52 7.39
C GLU A 417 20.16 -15.97 7.59
N ALA A 418 19.30 -16.20 8.60
CA ALA A 418 18.81 -17.53 8.92
C ALA A 418 17.99 -18.14 7.79
N PHE A 419 17.08 -17.37 7.19
CA PHE A 419 16.26 -17.84 6.07
C PHE A 419 17.10 -18.19 4.83
N LEU A 420 18.04 -17.33 4.47
CA LEU A 420 18.93 -17.53 3.32
C LEU A 420 19.79 -18.79 3.51
N LYS A 421 20.39 -18.93 4.69
CA LYS A 421 21.19 -20.11 5.04
C LYS A 421 20.37 -21.39 5.00
N TYR A 422 19.16 -21.38 5.57
CA TYR A 422 18.27 -22.54 5.59
C TYR A 422 17.88 -23.01 4.18
N ASN A 423 17.68 -22.07 3.25
CA ASN A 423 17.25 -22.36 1.88
C ASN A 423 18.39 -22.37 0.84
N ASN A 424 19.65 -22.23 1.26
CA ASN A 424 20.83 -22.14 0.38
C ASN A 424 20.77 -21.02 -0.67
N LEU A 425 20.27 -19.86 -0.25
CA LEU A 425 20.15 -18.65 -1.05
C LEU A 425 21.26 -17.65 -0.74
N ASP A 426 21.55 -16.76 -1.68
CA ASP A 426 22.62 -15.78 -1.55
C ASP A 426 22.07 -14.46 -0.95
N TYR A 427 20.93 -13.97 -1.48
CA TYR A 427 20.23 -12.77 -0.99
C TYR A 427 18.76 -12.74 -1.49
N ILE A 428 17.97 -11.80 -0.96
CA ILE A 428 16.60 -11.51 -1.44
C ILE A 428 16.51 -10.15 -2.15
N ILE A 429 15.64 -10.05 -3.14
CA ILE A 429 15.20 -8.78 -3.74
C ILE A 429 13.72 -8.58 -3.38
N ARG A 430 13.39 -7.38 -2.95
CA ARG A 430 12.02 -6.96 -2.63
C ARG A 430 11.75 -5.53 -3.08
N SER A 431 10.51 -5.07 -2.94
CA SER A 431 10.08 -3.74 -3.42
C SER A 431 9.33 -2.96 -2.33
N HIS A 432 8.04 -2.65 -2.46
CA HIS A 432 7.07 -2.26 -1.40
C HIS A 432 7.36 -0.98 -0.56
N GLU A 433 8.59 -0.48 -0.55
CA GLU A 433 9.01 0.75 0.12
C GLU A 433 9.67 1.69 -0.87
N VAL A 434 9.16 2.93 -0.91
CA VAL A 434 9.81 4.03 -1.63
C VAL A 434 11.21 4.26 -1.06
N LYS A 435 12.21 4.37 -1.93
CA LYS A 435 13.60 4.70 -1.57
C LYS A 435 14.05 5.93 -2.36
N ALA A 436 14.77 6.84 -1.72
CA ALA A 436 15.19 8.10 -2.33
C ALA A 436 15.96 7.90 -3.64
N GLU A 437 16.88 6.93 -3.68
CA GLU A 437 17.68 6.59 -4.86
C GLU A 437 17.02 5.50 -5.74
N GLY A 438 15.75 5.15 -5.48
CA GLY A 438 15.03 4.07 -6.14
C GLY A 438 15.44 2.66 -5.68
N TYR A 439 16.49 2.52 -4.87
CA TYR A 439 16.89 1.26 -4.27
C TYR A 439 17.55 1.47 -2.90
N GLU A 440 17.66 0.39 -2.12
CA GLU A 440 18.44 0.34 -0.87
C GLU A 440 19.00 -1.07 -0.65
N VAL A 441 20.19 -1.16 -0.06
CA VAL A 441 20.87 -2.43 0.22
C VAL A 441 21.04 -2.57 1.73
N ASP A 442 20.19 -3.41 2.32
CA ASP A 442 20.10 -3.64 3.76
C ASP A 442 20.71 -4.99 4.16
N HIS A 443 20.76 -5.21 5.48
CA HIS A 443 21.10 -6.49 6.10
C HIS A 443 22.43 -7.06 5.59
N ASN A 444 23.45 -6.21 5.51
CA ASN A 444 24.80 -6.56 5.04
C ASN A 444 24.82 -7.10 3.60
N GLY A 445 24.00 -6.52 2.70
CA GLY A 445 23.95 -6.92 1.29
C GLY A 445 22.97 -8.04 0.98
N LYS A 446 22.21 -8.51 1.97
CA LYS A 446 21.36 -9.71 1.84
C LYS A 446 19.88 -9.42 1.64
N CYS A 447 19.44 -8.19 1.86
CA CYS A 447 18.08 -7.72 1.60
C CYS A 447 18.14 -6.47 0.73
N ILE A 448 17.66 -6.55 -0.50
CA ILE A 448 17.72 -5.45 -1.46
C ILE A 448 16.32 -4.96 -1.76
N THR A 449 16.08 -3.67 -1.55
CA THR A 449 14.85 -3.01 -1.98
C THR A 449 15.04 -2.35 -3.34
N VAL A 450 14.14 -2.56 -4.30
CA VAL A 450 14.09 -1.86 -5.59
C VAL A 450 12.70 -1.26 -5.81
N PHE A 451 12.63 -0.03 -6.27
CA PHE A 451 11.39 0.72 -6.45
C PHE A 451 11.41 1.47 -7.79
N SER A 452 10.42 1.24 -8.65
CA SER A 452 10.46 1.66 -10.06
C SER A 452 9.47 2.79 -10.39
N ALA A 453 8.90 3.45 -9.39
CA ALA A 453 8.05 4.63 -9.53
C ALA A 453 8.82 5.90 -9.11
N PRO A 454 9.53 6.58 -10.04
CA PRO A 454 10.20 7.84 -9.73
C PRO A 454 9.17 8.93 -9.38
N ASN A 455 9.58 9.91 -8.57
CA ASN A 455 8.74 11.01 -8.08
C ASN A 455 7.35 10.53 -7.63
N TYR A 456 7.33 9.48 -6.80
CA TYR A 456 6.11 8.75 -6.47
C TYR A 456 4.97 9.67 -6.04
N CYS A 457 3.79 9.46 -6.63
CA CYS A 457 2.59 10.30 -6.43
C CYS A 457 2.82 11.81 -6.69
N ASP A 458 3.72 12.16 -7.61
CA ASP A 458 4.10 13.53 -8.00
C ASP A 458 4.59 14.40 -6.82
N GLN A 459 5.04 13.77 -5.73
CA GLN A 459 5.32 14.46 -4.46
C GLN A 459 6.62 14.02 -3.80
N MET A 460 6.98 12.74 -3.91
CA MET A 460 8.07 12.17 -3.14
C MET A 460 9.47 12.53 -3.66
N LYS A 461 9.59 12.94 -4.94
CA LYS A 461 10.86 13.33 -5.58
C LYS A 461 11.99 12.29 -5.53
N ASN A 462 11.67 11.04 -5.24
CA ASN A 462 12.62 9.93 -5.30
C ASN A 462 12.98 9.61 -6.76
N LEU A 463 14.13 8.97 -6.97
CA LEU A 463 14.45 8.29 -8.22
C LEU A 463 13.69 6.95 -8.30
N GLY A 464 13.53 6.45 -9.51
CA GLY A 464 13.18 5.07 -9.79
C GLY A 464 14.44 4.27 -10.06
N ALA A 465 14.39 2.96 -9.85
CA ALA A 465 15.47 2.06 -10.22
C ALA A 465 14.96 0.72 -10.76
N PHE A 466 15.81 0.04 -11.52
CA PHE A 466 15.69 -1.39 -11.81
C PHE A 466 17.04 -2.08 -11.62
N ILE A 467 17.00 -3.38 -11.36
CA ILE A 467 18.18 -4.22 -11.19
C ILE A 467 18.41 -5.03 -12.47
N THR A 468 19.67 -5.14 -12.88
CA THR A 468 20.11 -6.09 -13.91
C THR A 468 21.03 -7.13 -13.29
N LEU A 469 20.79 -8.40 -13.62
CA LEU A 469 21.56 -9.57 -13.22
C LEU A 469 22.12 -10.25 -14.47
N LYS A 470 23.21 -11.03 -14.33
CA LYS A 470 23.70 -11.93 -15.38
C LYS A 470 23.65 -13.37 -14.87
N GLY A 471 23.31 -14.34 -15.73
CA GLY A 471 23.11 -15.73 -15.29
C GLY A 471 24.31 -16.36 -14.55
N ASN A 472 25.53 -16.04 -14.97
CA ASN A 472 26.79 -16.50 -14.38
C ASN A 472 27.34 -15.60 -13.26
N ASP A 473 26.80 -14.38 -13.12
CA ASP A 473 27.13 -13.44 -12.05
C ASP A 473 25.85 -12.72 -11.63
N LEU A 474 25.23 -13.26 -10.57
CA LEU A 474 24.01 -12.72 -9.98
C LEU A 474 24.29 -11.50 -9.09
N THR A 475 25.43 -10.82 -9.23
CA THR A 475 25.64 -9.55 -8.53
C THR A 475 24.65 -8.50 -9.05
N PRO A 476 23.88 -7.83 -8.18
CA PRO A 476 22.89 -6.84 -8.58
C PRO A 476 23.55 -5.57 -9.11
N LYS A 477 23.24 -5.21 -10.36
CA LYS A 477 23.60 -3.91 -10.93
C LYS A 477 22.37 -3.00 -11.00
N PHE A 478 22.42 -1.90 -10.26
CA PHE A 478 21.36 -0.90 -10.20
C PHE A 478 21.49 0.11 -11.34
N THR A 479 20.38 0.45 -11.97
CA THR A 479 20.24 1.60 -12.87
C THR A 479 19.13 2.49 -12.31
N THR A 480 19.45 3.75 -12.04
CA THR A 480 18.50 4.75 -11.52
C THR A 480 18.06 5.71 -12.61
N TYR A 481 16.86 6.28 -12.48
CA TYR A 481 16.26 7.22 -13.44
C TYR A 481 15.29 8.17 -12.75
N ALA A 482 15.10 9.35 -13.34
CA ALA A 482 14.14 10.35 -12.88
C ALA A 482 12.76 10.15 -13.52
N ASP A 483 11.76 10.89 -13.06
CA ASP A 483 10.40 10.85 -13.58
C ASP A 483 10.28 11.46 -14.98
N SER A 484 9.31 10.95 -15.73
CA SER A 484 8.97 11.39 -17.07
C SER A 484 7.74 12.29 -17.06
N PRO A 485 7.68 13.32 -17.92
CA PRO A 485 6.47 14.12 -18.09
C PRO A 485 5.26 13.24 -18.47
N HIS A 486 4.13 13.47 -17.81
CA HIS A 486 2.86 12.81 -18.08
C HIS A 486 1.71 13.83 -18.22
N PRO A 487 0.57 13.45 -18.81
CA PRO A 487 -0.63 14.28 -18.85
C PRO A 487 -1.08 14.71 -17.46
N SER A 488 -1.73 15.86 -17.38
CA SER A 488 -2.16 16.50 -16.14
C SER A 488 -3.38 15.83 -15.48
N ILE A 489 -3.25 14.54 -15.13
CA ILE A 489 -4.20 13.79 -14.31
C ILE A 489 -3.52 13.54 -12.98
N ARG A 490 -4.04 14.16 -11.91
CA ARG A 490 -3.47 14.03 -10.56
C ARG A 490 -3.43 12.56 -10.11
N PRO A 491 -2.48 12.16 -9.26
CA PRO A 491 -2.53 10.88 -8.55
C PRO A 491 -3.84 10.75 -7.78
N MET A 492 -4.30 9.52 -7.60
CA MET A 492 -5.52 9.18 -6.86
C MET A 492 -6.79 9.84 -7.44
N ALA A 493 -6.79 10.20 -8.73
CA ALA A 493 -7.95 10.84 -9.38
C ALA A 493 -9.23 9.98 -9.31
N TYR A 494 -9.05 8.66 -9.30
CA TYR A 494 -10.12 7.66 -9.26
C TYR A 494 -10.29 7.00 -7.89
N ALA A 495 -9.51 7.41 -6.89
CA ALA A 495 -9.57 6.85 -5.55
C ALA A 495 -10.82 7.32 -4.79
N TYR A 496 -11.14 6.59 -3.73
CA TYR A 496 -12.26 6.96 -2.87
C TYR A 496 -11.95 8.27 -2.13
N SER A 497 -12.90 9.21 -2.09
CA SER A 497 -12.74 10.55 -1.49
C SER A 497 -12.38 10.55 0.01
N LEU A 498 -12.51 9.40 0.67
CA LEU A 498 -12.16 9.19 2.07
C LEU A 498 -10.65 9.26 2.33
N MET A 499 -9.82 9.05 1.30
CA MET A 499 -8.36 9.04 1.38
C MET A 499 -7.71 10.38 0.98
N SER A 500 -8.50 11.32 0.44
CA SER A 500 -8.05 12.66 0.02
C SER A 500 -8.09 13.70 1.14
#